data_AF-A0A968PV65-F1
#
_entry.id   AF-A0A968PV65-F1
#
_cell.length_a   1.000
_cell.length_b   1.000
_cell.length_c   1.000
_cell.angle_alpha   90.00
_cell.angle_beta   90.00
_cell.angle_gamma   90.00
#
_symmetry.space_group_name_H-M   'P 1'
#
loop_
_entity.id
_entity.type
_entity.pdbx_description
1 polymer ?
#
loop_
_entity_poly.entity_id
_entity_poly.type
_entity_poly.pdbx_seq_one_letter_code
_entity_poly.pdbx_strand_id
1 'polypeptide(L)' 'MQITIDLPLDLEQDLIRQATQLNVPLQVLILQALRQLAQTMINFNVQWSEDVLSYEGLPDFPAFESYHDEILRCEPGLL' A
#
# COMPACT_ATOMS: atom_id res chain seq x y z
N MET A 1 -9.77 7.95 -8.64
CA MET A 1 -8.80 6.85 -8.81
C MET A 1 -9.56 5.69 -9.43
N GLN A 2 -9.08 5.14 -10.55
CA GLN A 2 -9.68 4.00 -11.23
C GLN A 2 -8.70 2.83 -11.16
N ILE A 3 -9.20 1.64 -10.84
CA ILE A 3 -8.40 0.42 -10.76
C ILE A 3 -8.99 -0.54 -11.78
N THR A 4 -8.14 -1.07 -12.66
CA THR A 4 -8.49 -2.11 -13.63
C THR A 4 -7.96 -3.42 -13.09
N ILE A 5 -8.80 -4.45 -13.06
CA ILE A 5 -8.43 -5.79 -12.59
C ILE A 5 -8.80 -6.76 -13.71
N ASP A 6 -7.79 -7.43 -14.26
CA ASP A 6 -8.01 -8.49 -15.22
C ASP A 6 -8.31 -9.78 -14.46
N LEU A 7 -9.48 -10.35 -14.70
CA LEU A 7 -9.94 -11.57 -14.04
C LEU A 7 -10.07 -12.71 -15.06
N PRO A 8 -9.77 -13.96 -14.66
CA PRO A 8 -10.18 -15.13 -15.41
C PRO A 8 -11.70 -15.16 -15.62
N LEU A 9 -12.13 -15.62 -16.80
CA LEU A 9 -13.53 -15.57 -17.23
C LEU A 9 -14.48 -16.32 -16.29
N ASP A 10 -14.04 -17.47 -15.77
CA ASP A 10 -14.77 -18.28 -14.81
C ASP A 10 -15.01 -17.52 -13.50
N LEU A 11 -13.97 -16.87 -12.99
CA LEU A 11 -14.04 -16.08 -11.76
C LEU A 11 -14.93 -14.85 -11.92
N GLU A 12 -14.85 -14.15 -13.06
CA GLU A 12 -15.70 -13.00 -13.35
C GLU A 12 -17.19 -13.40 -13.38
N GLN A 13 -17.52 -14.49 -14.05
CA GLN A 13 -18.89 -15.00 -14.13
C GLN A 13 -19.45 -15.38 -12.76
N ASP A 14 -18.63 -16.03 -11.94
CA ASP A 14 -19.01 -16.39 -10.58
C ASP A 14 -19.26 -15.16 -9.70
N LEU A 15 -18.42 -14.12 -9.80
CA LEU A 15 -18.61 -12.87 -9.07
C LEU A 15 -19.87 -12.13 -9.53
N ILE A 16 -20.15 -12.08 -10.83
CA ILE A 16 -21.39 -11.50 -11.37
C ILE A 16 -22.61 -12.24 -10.83
N ARG A 17 -22.57 -13.57 -10.81
CA ARG A 17 -23.64 -14.41 -10.26
C ARG A 17 -23.87 -14.10 -8.78
N GLN A 18 -22.81 -14.06 -7.98
CA GLN A 18 -22.88 -13.75 -6.56
C GLN A 18 -23.43 -12.34 -6.30
N ALA A 19 -22.98 -11.35 -7.05
CA ALA A 19 -23.47 -9.97 -6.95
C ALA A 19 -24.98 -9.88 -7.23
N THR A 20 -25.45 -10.62 -8.25
CA THR A 20 -26.87 -10.73 -8.59
C THR A 20 -27.67 -11.39 -7.47
N GLN A 21 -27.17 -12.50 -6.90
CA GLN A 21 -27.84 -13.21 -5.81
C GLN A 21 -27.95 -12.38 -4.54
N LEU A 22 -26.93 -11.59 -4.23
CA LEU A 22 -26.89 -10.70 -3.08
C LEU A 22 -27.58 -9.36 -3.33
N ASN A 23 -28.03 -9.11 -4.57
CA ASN A 23 -28.60 -7.85 -5.01
C ASN A 23 -27.72 -6.63 -4.70
N VAL A 24 -26.41 -6.77 -4.94
CA VAL A 24 -25.42 -5.71 -4.76
C VAL A 24 -24.67 -5.47 -6.07
N PRO A 25 -24.17 -4.25 -6.32
CA PRO A 25 -23.30 -4.02 -7.46
C PRO A 25 -22.02 -4.86 -7.35
N LEU A 26 -21.55 -5.41 -8.48
CA LEU A 26 -20.32 -6.20 -8.55
C LEU A 26 -19.12 -5.48 -7.91
N GLN A 27 -19.00 -4.18 -8.15
CA GLN A 27 -17.94 -3.34 -7.60
C GLN A 27 -17.97 -3.30 -6.06
N VAL A 28 -19.16 -3.30 -5.46
CA VAL A 28 -19.32 -3.30 -3.99
C VAL A 28 -18.87 -4.65 -3.42
N LEU A 29 -19.23 -5.75 -4.09
CA LEU A 29 -18.82 -7.09 -3.70
C LEU A 29 -17.28 -7.25 -3.75
N ILE A 30 -16.65 -6.77 -4.84
CA ILE A 30 -15.19 -6.77 -4.99
C ILE A 30 -14.54 -5.92 -3.90
N LEU A 31 -15.05 -4.71 -3.64
CA LEU A 31 -14.50 -3.83 -2.60
C LEU A 31 -14.64 -4.43 -1.19
N GLN A 32 -15.73 -5.13 -0.90
CA GLN A 32 -15.91 -5.81 0.38
C GLN A 32 -14.90 -6.95 0.55
N ALA A 33 -14.71 -7.78 -0.48
CA ALA A 33 -13.73 -8.86 -0.46
C ALA A 33 -12.30 -8.30 -0.27
N LEU A 34 -11.92 -7.28 -1.04
CA LEU A 34 -10.62 -6.62 -0.90
C LEU A 34 -10.44 -5.99 0.47
N ARG A 35 -11.48 -5.38 1.05
CA ARG A 35 -11.44 -4.81 2.41
C ARG A 35 -11.21 -5.89 3.46
N GLN A 36 -11.91 -7.02 3.38
CA GLN A 36 -11.72 -8.11 4.33
C GLN A 36 -10.30 -8.67 4.24
N LEU A 37 -9.78 -8.80 3.03
CA LEU A 37 -8.42 -9.29 2.79
C LEU A 37 -7.38 -8.29 3.31
N ALA A 38 -7.57 -7.00 3.03
CA ALA A 38 -6.73 -5.93 3.56
C ALA A 38 -6.80 -5.88 5.10
N GLN A 39 -7.96 -6.00 5.73
CA GLN A 39 -8.08 -6.03 7.19
C GLN A 39 -7.38 -7.25 7.80
N THR A 40 -7.45 -8.40 7.13
CA THR A 40 -6.73 -9.61 7.56
C THR A 40 -5.21 -9.41 7.43
N MET A 41 -4.74 -8.71 6.40
CA MET A 41 -3.33 -8.33 6.28
C MET A 41 -2.92 -7.22 7.24
N ILE A 42 -3.79 -6.26 7.54
CA ILE A 42 -3.54 -5.15 8.48
C ILE A 42 -3.57 -5.64 9.93
N ASN A 43 -4.12 -6.83 10.20
CA ASN A 43 -3.87 -7.52 11.48
C ASN A 43 -2.38 -7.88 11.66
N PHE A 44 -1.57 -7.91 10.60
CA PHE A 44 -0.14 -7.59 10.71
C PHE A 44 -0.04 -6.08 10.86
N ASN A 45 -0.42 -5.61 12.04
CA ASN A 45 -0.18 -4.24 12.43
C ASN A 45 1.33 -4.15 12.59
N VAL A 46 2.05 -3.90 11.49
CA VAL A 46 3.42 -3.41 11.53
C VAL A 46 3.32 -1.96 11.98
N GLN A 47 2.75 -1.78 13.16
CA GLN A 47 2.90 -0.57 13.93
C GLN A 47 4.38 -0.55 14.27
N TRP A 48 5.08 0.38 13.63
CA TRP A 48 6.48 0.65 13.95
C TRP A 48 6.59 0.79 15.47
N SER A 49 7.62 0.16 16.06
CA SER A 49 7.82 0.26 17.50
C SER A 49 8.03 1.73 17.87
N GLU A 50 7.68 2.07 19.11
CA GLU A 50 7.94 3.41 19.62
C GLU A 50 9.43 3.76 19.49
N ASP A 51 10.31 2.77 19.65
CA ASP A 51 11.75 2.92 19.42
C ASP A 51 12.12 3.42 18.02
N VAL A 52 11.36 3.04 16.98
CA VAL A 52 11.59 3.55 15.62
C VAL A 52 10.90 4.90 15.43
N LEU A 53 9.70 5.09 15.99
CA LEU A 53 8.95 6.33 15.84
C LEU A 53 9.55 7.51 16.61
N SER A 54 10.25 7.22 17.72
CA SER A 54 10.93 8.19 18.58
C SER A 54 12.44 8.27 18.30
N TYR A 55 12.93 7.63 17.23
CA TYR A 55 14.34 7.66 16.88
C TYR A 55 14.75 9.08 16.43
N GLU A 56 15.49 9.78 17.28
CA GLU A 56 16.00 11.14 17.01
C GLU A 56 17.37 11.15 16.31
N GLY A 57 17.92 9.98 15.96
CA GLY A 57 19.27 9.85 15.42
C GLY A 57 20.30 9.40 16.45
N LEU A 58 21.47 8.99 15.98
CA LEU A 58 22.62 8.68 16.83
C LEU A 58 23.50 9.93 16.95
N PRO A 59 23.98 10.30 18.15
CA PRO A 59 24.80 11.49 18.34
C PRO A 59 26.15 11.42 17.60
N ASP A 60 26.63 10.21 17.31
CA ASP A 60 27.88 9.97 16.56
C ASP A 60 27.71 10.07 15.04
N PHE A 61 26.47 10.21 14.55
CA PHE A 61 26.16 10.32 13.14
C PHE A 61 25.77 11.77 12.81
N PRO A 62 26.35 12.36 11.76
CA PRO A 62 25.99 13.71 11.38
C PRO A 62 24.54 13.72 10.85
N ALA A 63 23.85 14.84 11.04
CA ALA A 63 22.46 15.02 10.64
C ALA A 63 22.26 14.70 9.16
N PHE A 64 21.07 14.24 8.77
CA PHE A 64 20.77 13.87 7.39
C PHE A 64 21.12 15.00 6.39
N GLU A 65 20.87 16.24 6.77
CA GLU A 65 21.14 17.46 5.99
C GLU A 65 22.62 17.66 5.69
N SER A 66 23.53 17.06 6.48
CA SER A 66 24.98 17.15 6.23
C SER A 66 25.42 16.41 4.96
N TYR A 67 24.64 15.42 4.51
CA TYR A 67 24.91 14.66 3.30
C TYR A 67 24.31 15.31 2.04
N HIS A 68 23.61 16.44 2.18
CA HIS A 68 22.89 17.08 1.07
C HIS A 68 23.80 17.36 -0.14
N ASP A 69 25.00 17.90 0.10
CA ASP A 69 25.97 18.19 -0.97
C ASP A 69 26.53 16.92 -1.63
N GLU A 70 26.55 15.79 -0.92
CA GLU A 70 27.02 14.50 -1.41
C GLU A 70 25.92 13.78 -2.20
N ILE A 71 24.67 13.89 -1.74
CA ILE A 71 23.46 13.41 -2.44
C ILE A 71 23.30 14.14 -3.77
N LEU A 72 23.43 15.47 -3.78
CA LEU A 72 23.34 16.28 -5.00
C LEU A 72 24.46 15.99 -6.01
N ARG A 73 25.63 15.53 -5.55
CA ARG A 73 26.71 15.08 -6.44
C ARG A 73 26.44 13.72 -7.08
N CYS A 74 25.54 12.93 -6.49
CA CYS A 74 25.17 11.60 -6.98
C CYS A 74 24.02 11.64 -7.99
N GLU A 75 23.27 12.75 -8.09
CA GLU A 75 22.25 13.00 -9.11
C GLU A 75 22.91 13.41 -10.45
N PRO A 76 23.07 12.52 -11.43
CA PRO A 76 23.64 12.89 -12.71
C PRO A 76 22.50 13.38 -13.60
N GLY A 77 22.13 14.66 -13.51
CA GLY A 77 21.23 15.22 -14.53
C GLY A 77 20.35 16.41 -14.18
N LEU A 78 20.81 17.41 -13.43
CA LEU A 78 20.15 18.72 -13.42
C LEU A 78 21.15 19.86 -13.63
N LEU A 79 21.81 19.84 -14.79
CA LEU A 79 22.35 21.03 -15.47
C LEU A 79 21.64 21.20 -16.81
#